data_AF-A0A6I5CA32-F1
#
_entry.id   AF-A0A6I5CA32-F1
#
_cell.length_a   1.000
_cell.length_b   1.000
_cell.length_c   1.000
_cell.angle_alpha   90.00
_cell.angle_beta   90.00
_cell.angle_gamma   90.00
#
_symmetry.space_group_name_H-M   'P 1'
#
loop_
_entity.id
_entity.type
_entity.pdbx_description
1 polymer ?
#
loop_
_entity_poly.entity_id
_entity_poly.type
_entity_poly.pdbx_seq_one_letter_code
_entity_poly.pdbx_strand_id
1 'polypeptide(L)'
;MLTSPSRPAGPAADTGSAKPVSALTGHDLVLRYGGTPVVHGVSLALEPGRATALVGPNGSGKSTLLRALCRLHRLDGGRVALGAAP
;
A
#
# COMPACT_ATOMS: atom_id res chain seq x y z
N MET A 1 -0.86 10.08 42.82
CA MET A 1 -1.36 8.97 41.97
C MET A 1 -1.28 9.40 40.51
N LEU A 2 -0.23 9.03 39.78
CA LEU A 2 -0.12 9.30 38.33
C LEU A 2 -0.55 8.03 37.58
N THR A 3 -1.61 8.13 36.76
CA THR A 3 -2.07 7.02 35.93
C THR A 3 -1.20 6.96 34.66
N SER A 4 -0.56 5.82 34.40
CA SER A 4 0.13 5.57 33.13
C SER A 4 -0.87 5.50 31.98
N PRO A 5 -0.59 6.07 30.79
CA PRO A 5 -1.34 5.75 29.59
C PRO A 5 -0.98 4.34 29.11
N SER A 6 -1.98 3.48 28.98
CA SER A 6 -1.88 2.13 28.42
C SER A 6 -1.48 2.21 26.94
N ARG A 7 -0.40 1.50 26.56
CA ARG A 7 0.07 1.37 25.17
C ARG A 7 -0.95 0.51 24.40
N PRO A 8 -1.44 0.92 23.22
CA PRO A 8 -2.28 0.04 22.42
C PRO A 8 -1.46 -1.20 22.05
N ALA A 9 -1.97 -2.37 22.44
CA ALA A 9 -1.38 -3.66 22.11
C ALA A 9 -1.33 -3.78 20.58
N GLY A 10 -0.11 -3.90 20.03
CA GLY A 10 0.08 -4.26 18.63
C GLY A 10 -0.53 -5.64 18.35
N PRO A 11 -0.91 -5.93 17.10
CA PRO A 11 -1.54 -7.20 16.76
C PRO A 11 -0.63 -8.36 17.18
N ALA A 12 -1.15 -9.20 18.06
CA ALA A 12 -0.52 -10.44 18.50
C ALA A 12 -0.24 -11.29 17.26
N ALA A 13 1.03 -11.66 17.07
CA ALA A 13 1.44 -12.59 16.03
C ALA A 13 0.73 -13.92 16.24
N ASP A 14 -0.13 -14.25 15.30
CA ASP A 14 -0.80 -15.53 15.14
C ASP A 14 0.21 -16.56 14.63
N THR A 15 0.66 -17.46 15.51
CA THR A 15 1.50 -18.62 15.17
C THR A 15 0.68 -19.73 14.49
N GLY A 16 -0.08 -19.37 13.45
CA GLY A 16 -0.80 -20.31 12.59
C GLY A 16 -0.06 -20.44 11.27
N SER A 17 0.43 -21.64 10.94
CA SER A 17 1.07 -22.05 9.68
C SER A 17 0.95 -21.01 8.55
N ALA A 18 1.98 -20.18 8.38
CA ALA A 18 1.95 -19.03 7.50
C ALA A 18 1.84 -19.49 6.05
N LYS A 19 0.62 -19.49 5.52
CA LYS A 19 0.36 -19.44 4.08
C LYS A 19 1.29 -18.37 3.50
N PRO A 20 2.05 -18.61 2.42
CA PRO A 20 3.01 -17.63 1.92
C PRO A 20 2.27 -16.32 1.62
N VAL A 21 2.43 -15.37 2.55
CA VAL A 21 1.70 -14.11 2.50
C VAL A 21 2.40 -13.33 1.40
N SER A 22 1.71 -13.13 0.29
CA SER A 22 2.30 -12.52 -0.91
C SER A 22 2.45 -11.02 -0.72
N ALA A 23 3.63 -10.49 -1.01
CA ALA A 23 3.88 -9.05 -1.07
C ALA A 23 3.12 -8.43 -2.25
N LEU A 24 2.68 -7.18 -2.09
CA LEU A 24 2.08 -6.40 -3.15
C LEU A 24 3.11 -5.41 -3.67
N THR A 25 3.50 -5.51 -4.93
CA THR A 25 4.47 -4.59 -5.55
C THR A 25 3.83 -3.79 -6.66
N GLY A 26 4.27 -2.53 -6.77
CA GLY A 26 3.99 -1.64 -7.88
C GLY A 26 5.30 -1.19 -8.50
N HIS A 27 5.42 -1.29 -9.82
CA HIS A 27 6.61 -0.85 -10.56
C HIS A 27 6.21 0.20 -11.58
N ASP A 28 6.86 1.36 -11.50
CA ASP A 28 6.73 2.51 -12.40
C ASP A 28 5.28 2.91 -12.66
N LEU A 29 4.48 2.96 -11.59
CA LEU A 29 3.05 3.22 -11.67
C LEU A 29 2.79 4.64 -12.19
N VAL A 30 2.10 4.74 -13.33
CA VAL A 30 1.62 6.00 -13.90
C VAL A 30 0.10 5.99 -13.86
N LEU A 31 -0.49 7.07 -13.33
CA LEU A 31 -1.94 7.17 -13.11
C LEU A 31 -2.46 8.55 -13.51
N ARG A 32 -3.60 8.56 -14.19
CA ARG A 32 -4.39 9.76 -14.48
C ARG A 32 -5.74 9.71 -13.77
N TYR A 33 -6.21 10.87 -13.33
CA TYR A 33 -7.55 11.07 -12.81
C TYR A 33 -8.26 12.14 -13.64
N GLY A 34 -9.39 11.77 -14.27
CA GLY A 34 -10.11 12.69 -15.16
C GLY A 34 -9.27 13.20 -16.35
N GLY A 35 -8.29 12.43 -16.79
CA GLY A 35 -7.36 12.83 -17.85
C GLY A 35 -6.12 13.61 -17.37
N THR A 36 -6.02 13.98 -16.10
CA THR A 36 -4.83 14.67 -15.55
C THR A 36 -3.87 13.68 -14.89
N PRO A 37 -2.57 13.66 -15.21
CA PRO A 37 -1.61 12.80 -14.53
C PRO A 37 -1.45 13.21 -13.06
N VAL A 38 -1.61 12.23 -12.15
CA VAL A 38 -1.55 12.41 -10.69
C VAL A 38 -0.47 11.57 -10.03
N VAL A 39 -0.01 10.51 -10.68
CA VAL A 39 1.15 9.71 -10.24
C VAL A 39 2.09 9.51 -11.43
N HIS A 40 3.37 9.77 -11.21
CA HIS A 40 4.39 9.92 -12.25
C HIS A 40 5.51 8.87 -12.13
N GLY A 41 5.17 7.58 -12.22
CA GLY A 41 6.18 6.51 -12.22
C GLY A 41 6.64 6.12 -10.81
N VAL A 42 5.70 5.86 -9.90
CA VAL A 42 6.04 5.45 -8.53
C VAL A 42 6.25 3.94 -8.46
N SER A 43 7.34 3.53 -7.81
CA SER A 43 7.62 2.13 -7.46
C SER A 43 7.52 1.93 -5.94
N LEU A 44 6.85 0.87 -5.50
CA LEU A 44 6.63 0.57 -4.09
C LEU A 44 6.43 -0.93 -3.84
N ALA A 45 6.76 -1.38 -2.63
CA ALA A 45 6.49 -2.72 -2.14
C ALA A 45 5.75 -2.63 -0.79
N LEU A 46 4.64 -3.37 -0.66
CA LEU A 46 3.90 -3.53 0.58
C LEU A 46 4.20 -4.91 1.15
N GLU A 47 4.90 -4.90 2.27
CA GLU A 47 5.28 -6.11 2.98
C GLU A 47 4.07 -6.77 3.65
N PRO A 48 3.95 -8.11 3.55
CA PRO A 48 2.92 -8.83 4.24
C PRO A 48 3.02 -8.68 5.76
N GLY A 49 1.88 -8.63 6.45
CA GLY A 49 1.82 -8.47 7.90
C GLY A 49 2.23 -7.08 8.41
N ARG A 50 2.53 -6.12 7.51
CA ARG A 50 2.93 -4.75 7.89
C ARG A 50 1.86 -3.73 7.53
N ALA A 51 1.44 -2.94 8.52
CA ALA A 51 0.64 -1.75 8.27
C ALA A 51 1.53 -0.65 7.64
N THR A 52 1.22 -0.25 6.41
CA THR A 52 1.94 0.80 5.68
C THR A 52 1.03 2.01 5.50
N ALA A 53 1.51 3.19 5.88
CA ALA A 53 0.76 4.44 5.74
C ALA A 53 1.25 5.23 4.51
N LEU A 54 0.31 5.64 3.67
CA LEU A 54 0.57 6.54 2.53
C LEU A 54 0.13 7.97 2.90
N VAL A 55 1.08 8.89 2.99
CA VAL A 55 0.86 10.26 3.48
C VAL A 55 1.21 11.28 2.38
N GLY A 56 0.51 12.41 2.36
CA GLY A 56 0.77 13.51 1.43
C GLY A 56 -0.39 14.51 1.35
N PRO A 57 -0.23 15.64 0.66
CA PRO A 57 -1.27 16.67 0.52
C PRO A 57 -2.56 16.18 -0.16
N ASN A 58 -3.67 16.91 0.02
CA ASN A 58 -4.89 16.63 -0.73
C ASN A 58 -4.62 16.77 -2.24
N GLY A 59 -5.21 15.87 -3.04
CA GLY A 59 -4.99 15.85 -4.49
C GLY A 59 -3.70 15.16 -4.95
N SER A 60 -2.81 14.72 -4.05
CA SER A 60 -1.53 14.07 -4.43
C SER A 60 -1.64 12.66 -5.03
N GLY A 61 -2.85 12.20 -5.40
CA GLY A 61 -3.06 10.89 -6.03
C GLY A 61 -3.11 9.68 -5.10
N LYS A 62 -3.08 9.84 -3.77
CA LYS A 62 -3.09 8.71 -2.80
C LYS A 62 -4.23 7.72 -3.00
N SER A 63 -5.48 8.20 -3.02
CA SER A 63 -6.64 7.35 -3.20
C SER A 63 -6.67 6.72 -4.59
N THR A 64 -6.13 7.39 -5.60
CA THR A 64 -5.98 6.85 -6.96
C THR A 64 -4.95 5.72 -6.97
N LEU A 65 -3.81 5.91 -6.29
CA LEU A 65 -2.77 4.89 -6.15
C LEU A 65 -3.28 3.67 -5.39
N LEU A 66 -3.97 3.86 -4.26
CA LEU A 66 -4.56 2.77 -3.49
C LEU A 66 -5.60 1.99 -4.31
N ARG A 67 -6.48 2.69 -5.05
CA ARG A 67 -7.43 2.04 -5.96
C ARG A 67 -6.72 1.26 -7.06
N ALA A 68 -5.63 1.79 -7.61
CA ALA A 68 -4.87 1.13 -8.67
C ALA A 68 -4.18 -0.15 -8.17
N LEU A 69 -3.59 -0.11 -6.98
CA LEU A 69 -3.02 -1.28 -6.31
C LEU A 69 -4.08 -2.38 -6.11
N CYS A 70 -5.31 -2.00 -5.79
CA CYS A 70 -6.46 -2.91 -5.68
C CYS A 70 -7.08 -3.29 -7.03
N ARG A 71 -6.49 -2.88 -8.17
CA ARG A 71 -7.03 -3.07 -9.53
C ARG A 71 -8.42 -2.46 -9.77
N LEU A 72 -8.81 -1.49 -8.95
CA LEU A 72 -10.06 -0.73 -9.07
C LEU A 72 -9.89 0.53 -9.94
N HIS A 73 -8.66 0.87 -10.30
CA HIS A 73 -8.33 1.98 -11.19
C HIS A 73 -7.29 1.52 -12.21
N ARG A 74 -7.47 1.90 -13.47
CA ARG A 74 -6.58 1.49 -14.57
C ARG A 74 -5.22 2.19 -14.46
N LEU A 75 -4.14 1.43 -14.68
CA LEU A 75 -2.80 1.99 -14.86
C LEU A 75 -2.67 2.58 -16.27
N ASP A 76 -2.09 3.77 -16.37
CA ASP A 76 -1.63 4.33 -17.64
C ASP A 76 -0.22 3.82 -18.01
N GLY A 77 0.53 3.32 -17.01
CA GLY A 77 1.86 2.74 -17.18
C GLY A 77 2.30 1.97 -15.94
N GLY A 78 3.32 1.13 -16.11
CA GLY A 78 3.84 0.27 -15.05
C GLY A 78 3.01 -1.00 -14.84
N ARG A 79 3.23 -1.66 -13.69
CA ARG A 79 2.53 -2.91 -13.33
C ARG A 79 2.36 -3.08 -11.83
N VAL A 80 1.31 -3.82 -11.44
CA VAL A 80 1.07 -4.26 -10.07
C VAL A 80 1.12 -5.80 -10.02
N ALA A 81 1.88 -6.35 -9.07
CA ALA A 81 2.02 -7.78 -8.87
C ALA A 81 1.72 -8.17 -7.42
N LEU A 82 1.16 -9.37 -7.26
CA LEU A 82 0.95 -10.05 -5.98
C LEU A 82 1.77 -11.35 -6.05
N GLY A 83 2.76 -11.51 -5.18
CA GLY A 83 3.61 -12.69 -5.15
C GLY A 83 4.68 -12.59 -4.07
N ALA A 84 5.63 -13.51 -4.04
CA ALA A 84 6.82 -13.32 -3.21
C ALA A 84 7.53 -12.02 -3.67
N ALA A 85 7.82 -11.12 -2.72
CA ALA A 85 8.77 -10.04 -3.00
C ALA A 85 10.08 -10.68 -3.50
N PRO A 86 10.76 -10.09 -4.49
CA PRO A 86 12.02 -10.62 -4.99
C PRO A 86 13.09 -10.70 -3.89
#